data_AF-A0AAD7BY99-F1
#
_entry.id   AF-A0AAD7BY99-F1
#
_cell.length_a   1.000
_cell.length_b   1.000
_cell.length_c   1.000
_cell.angle_alpha   90.00
_cell.angle_beta   90.00
_cell.angle_gamma   90.00
#
_symmetry.space_group_name_H-M   'P 1'
#
loop_
_entity.id
_entity.type
_entity.pdbx_description
1 polymer ?
#
loop_
_entity_poly.entity_id
_entity_poly.type
_entity_poly.pdbx_seq_one_letter_code
_entity_poly.pdbx_strand_id
1 'polypeptide(L)'
;MNDKELPSAGSYRLRASFAASCTTCLAIPAEGEFSRCSKCKTTMYCSKKCQVEHWPKHKNICSKVDGSGMLEFVKDAVTNSLFNTVLQTCFILQFDLLRTPHLDHTAVVLIDLAIEPADFRDFCRIFTGQPLGEKKITGMVQINSFLPYTADQAAALLPTKRAVWRRFKDTLPFNCAQSPVAIAEIANGENRQQMTVPILVVDEMQEIFNASPPWTWKMPNFHPITGAVMDMPLTIAGSMEYLNSYIRGDAANEIFLRTAMRPSDIKIIRDAGAGSDSFNAMILRDKMQREAVFRPLLDWMKRRPAA
;
A
#
# COMPACT_ATOMS: atom_id res chain seq x y z
N MET A 1 14.44 22.29 34.87
CA MET A 1 15.24 22.22 33.62
C MET A 1 14.90 20.88 33.00
N ASN A 2 14.25 20.91 31.84
CA ASN A 2 13.59 19.75 31.24
C ASN A 2 14.60 18.71 30.74
N ASP A 3 14.39 17.47 31.17
CA ASP A 3 14.90 16.26 30.55
C ASP A 3 14.40 16.19 29.10
N LYS A 4 15.30 16.33 28.14
CA LYS A 4 15.06 15.87 26.77
C LYS A 4 15.54 14.44 26.69
N GLU A 5 14.63 13.50 26.90
CA GLU A 5 14.83 12.10 26.53
C GLU A 5 15.28 12.03 25.05
N LEU A 6 16.39 11.35 24.81
CA LEU A 6 16.80 10.99 23.45
C LEU A 6 15.73 10.09 22.82
N PRO A 7 15.29 10.34 21.57
CA PRO A 7 14.29 9.50 20.93
C PRO A 7 14.86 8.10 20.69
N SER A 8 14.08 7.07 21.04
CA SER A 8 14.48 5.66 20.96
C SER A 8 14.83 5.24 19.53
N ALA A 9 15.73 4.26 19.41
CA ALA A 9 16.23 3.75 18.13
C ALA A 9 15.13 3.31 17.13
N GLY A 10 13.93 2.93 17.61
CA GLY A 10 12.81 2.60 16.73
C GLY A 10 12.28 3.79 15.92
N SER A 11 12.41 5.01 16.44
CA SER A 11 11.88 6.22 15.80
C SER A 11 12.66 6.68 14.56
N TYR A 12 13.98 6.45 14.52
CA TYR A 12 14.79 6.79 13.35
C TYR A 12 14.59 5.78 12.21
N ARG A 13 14.33 4.50 12.53
CA ARG A 13 14.17 3.40 11.57
C ARG A 13 12.89 3.55 10.73
N LEU A 14 11.80 3.98 11.37
CA LEU A 14 10.54 4.33 10.69
C LEU A 14 10.65 5.55 9.77
N ARG A 15 11.57 6.49 10.06
CA ARG A 15 11.85 7.62 9.15
C ARG A 15 12.75 7.22 7.98
N ALA A 16 13.69 6.31 8.20
CA ALA A 16 14.61 5.81 7.17
C ALA A 16 13.90 4.99 6.08
N SER A 17 12.70 4.46 6.33
CA SER A 17 11.92 3.68 5.36
C SER A 17 11.16 4.53 4.33
N PHE A 18 11.19 5.87 4.43
CA PHE A 18 10.46 6.75 3.50
C PHE A 18 11.22 8.07 3.25
N ALA A 19 11.72 8.26 2.03
CA ALA A 19 12.24 9.54 1.56
C ALA A 19 11.48 10.01 0.32
N ALA A 20 10.81 11.17 0.41
CA ALA A 20 10.26 11.82 -0.79
C ALA A 20 11.41 12.26 -1.70
N SER A 21 11.26 12.15 -3.02
CA SER A 21 12.30 12.55 -3.99
C SER A 21 11.76 13.46 -5.09
N CYS A 22 12.61 14.36 -5.60
CA CYS A 22 12.32 15.19 -6.77
C CYS A 22 11.97 14.32 -7.97
N THR A 23 10.85 14.58 -8.66
CA THR A 23 10.41 13.75 -9.78
C THR A 23 11.28 13.90 -11.03
N THR A 24 12.03 15.01 -11.15
CA THR A 24 12.89 15.27 -12.32
C THR A 24 14.29 14.70 -12.14
N CYS A 25 14.97 15.04 -11.05
CA CYS A 25 16.37 14.69 -10.82
C CYS A 25 16.56 13.68 -9.67
N LEU A 26 15.46 13.23 -9.06
CA LEU A 26 15.43 12.24 -7.98
C LEU A 26 16.13 12.70 -6.71
N ALA A 27 16.50 14.00 -6.59
CA ALA A 27 17.09 14.57 -5.39
C ALA A 27 16.20 14.42 -4.16
N ILE A 28 16.80 14.02 -3.04
CA ILE A 28 16.20 14.02 -1.70
C ILE A 28 16.91 15.17 -0.96
N PRO A 29 16.37 16.39 -0.97
CA PRO A 29 16.93 17.52 -0.23
C PRO A 29 16.66 17.37 1.28
N ALA A 30 17.39 18.12 2.11
CA ALA A 30 17.17 18.17 3.55
C ALA A 30 15.73 18.63 3.89
N GLU A 31 15.25 18.32 5.11
CA GLU A 31 13.90 18.70 5.57
C GLU A 31 13.61 20.19 5.26
N GLY A 32 12.58 20.46 4.45
CA GLY A 32 12.11 21.82 4.13
C GLY A 32 12.33 22.33 2.69
N GLU A 33 13.09 21.62 1.84
CA GLU A 33 13.49 22.13 0.51
C GLU A 33 12.66 21.61 -0.69
N PHE A 34 11.47 21.06 -0.46
CA PHE A 34 10.62 20.59 -1.55
C PHE A 34 9.63 21.65 -2.04
N SER A 35 9.55 21.80 -3.36
CA SER A 35 8.46 22.52 -4.03
C SER A 35 7.49 21.53 -4.68
N ARG A 36 6.19 21.71 -4.44
CA ARG A 36 5.13 20.93 -5.10
C ARG A 36 4.67 21.63 -6.36
N CYS A 37 4.31 20.87 -7.39
CA CYS A 37 3.60 21.41 -8.55
C CYS A 37 2.38 22.23 -8.07
N SER A 38 2.29 23.49 -8.46
CA SER A 38 1.21 24.38 -7.99
C SER A 38 -0.18 23.95 -8.44
N LYS A 39 -0.28 23.19 -9.55
CA LYS A 39 -1.53 22.70 -10.14
C LYS A 39 -2.01 21.38 -9.52
N CYS A 40 -1.17 20.34 -9.53
CA CYS A 40 -1.58 19.02 -9.05
C CYS A 40 -1.22 18.72 -7.59
N LYS A 41 -0.26 19.45 -7.00
CA LYS A 41 0.30 19.23 -5.65
C LYS A 41 0.93 17.85 -5.39
N THR A 42 0.88 16.93 -6.36
CA THR A 42 1.36 15.55 -6.22
C THR A 42 2.81 15.36 -6.66
N THR A 43 3.28 16.17 -7.60
CA THR A 43 4.65 16.06 -8.11
C THR A 43 5.58 16.97 -7.31
N MET A 44 6.67 16.39 -6.80
CA MET A 44 7.64 17.05 -5.93
C MET A 44 8.89 17.42 -6.72
N TYR A 45 9.45 18.61 -6.50
CA TYR A 45 10.66 19.08 -7.16
C TYR A 45 11.59 19.71 -6.13
N CYS A 46 12.89 19.41 -6.22
CA CYS A 46 13.90 20.08 -5.39
C CYS A 46 14.15 21.53 -5.83
N SER A 47 13.71 21.93 -7.02
CA SER A 47 13.89 23.28 -7.54
C SER A 47 12.89 23.61 -8.65
N LYS A 48 12.69 24.90 -8.89
CA LYS A 48 11.92 25.40 -10.05
C LYS A 48 12.52 24.94 -11.39
N LYS A 49 13.84 24.79 -11.47
CA LYS A 49 14.54 24.27 -12.66
C LYS A 49 14.04 22.85 -12.99
N CYS A 50 14.02 21.98 -11.98
CA CYS A 50 13.51 20.62 -12.14
C CYS A 50 12.04 20.59 -12.57
N GLN A 51 11.20 21.46 -12.02
CA GLN A 51 9.80 21.57 -12.43
C GLN A 51 9.66 21.92 -13.92
N VAL A 52 10.41 22.92 -14.40
CA VAL A 52 10.35 23.36 -15.80
C VAL A 52 10.85 22.27 -16.76
N GLU A 53 11.92 21.57 -16.39
CA GLU A 53 12.48 20.48 -17.17
C GLU A 53 11.51 19.29 -17.31
N HIS A 54 10.78 18.95 -16.24
CA HIS A 54 9.79 17.89 -16.30
C HIS A 54 8.48 18.32 -16.99
N TRP A 55 8.21 19.62 -17.11
CA TRP A 55 6.92 20.17 -17.58
C TRP A 55 6.44 19.61 -18.93
N PRO A 56 7.26 19.44 -19.98
CA PRO A 56 6.80 18.90 -21.26
C PRO A 56 6.16 17.51 -21.14
N LYS A 57 6.66 16.67 -20.22
CA LYS A 57 6.11 15.34 -19.92
C LYS A 57 4.96 15.42 -18.93
N HIS A 58 5.12 16.23 -17.89
CA HIS A 58 4.15 16.37 -16.81
C HIS A 58 2.83 17.01 -17.27
N LYS A 59 2.86 18.02 -18.14
CA LYS A 59 1.67 18.82 -18.51
C LYS A 59 0.50 17.99 -19.02
N ASN A 60 0.79 16.89 -19.71
CA ASN A 60 -0.21 15.99 -20.30
C ASN A 60 -0.92 15.14 -19.23
N ILE A 61 -0.29 14.94 -18.07
CA ILE A 61 -0.82 14.19 -16.93
C ILE A 61 -1.10 15.09 -15.72
N CYS A 62 -0.88 16.41 -15.84
CA CYS A 62 -1.03 17.38 -14.77
C CYS A 62 -2.45 17.94 -14.75
N SER A 63 -3.32 17.34 -13.94
CA SER A 63 -4.68 17.84 -13.66
C SER A 63 -4.71 18.66 -12.37
N LYS A 64 -5.60 19.67 -12.33
CA LYS A 64 -5.92 20.37 -11.08
C LYS A 64 -6.62 19.35 -10.21
N VAL A 65 -6.02 19.06 -9.06
CA VAL A 65 -6.66 18.15 -8.11
C VAL A 65 -7.66 19.01 -7.34
N ASP A 66 -8.95 18.78 -7.56
CA ASP A 66 -9.97 19.16 -6.60
C ASP A 66 -9.75 18.24 -5.37
N GLY A 67 -8.81 18.61 -4.50
CA GLY A 67 -8.52 17.92 -3.24
C GLY A 67 -7.78 16.56 -3.35
N SER A 68 -6.48 16.56 -3.06
CA SER A 68 -5.85 15.67 -2.05
C SER A 68 -6.28 14.17 -1.93
N GLY A 69 -6.35 13.41 -3.03
CA GLY A 69 -6.73 12.00 -2.93
C GLY A 69 -5.56 11.02 -2.73
N MET A 70 -4.79 10.77 -3.79
CA MET A 70 -3.96 9.56 -3.90
C MET A 70 -2.56 9.67 -3.28
N LEU A 71 -1.86 10.80 -3.45
CA LEU A 71 -0.49 10.94 -2.93
C LEU A 71 -0.47 10.97 -1.40
N GLU A 72 -1.40 11.72 -0.80
CA GLU A 72 -1.57 11.78 0.66
C GLU A 72 -1.99 10.41 1.19
N PHE A 73 -2.97 9.77 0.53
CA PHE A 73 -3.37 8.39 0.82
C PHE A 73 -2.25 7.34 0.75
N VAL A 74 -1.45 7.30 -0.33
CA VAL A 74 -0.35 6.33 -0.46
C VAL A 74 0.73 6.65 0.56
N LYS A 75 1.03 7.93 0.79
CA LYS A 75 2.00 8.36 1.80
C LYS A 75 1.55 7.92 3.21
N ASP A 76 0.29 8.17 3.56
CA ASP A 76 -0.25 7.82 4.88
C ASP A 76 -0.29 6.30 5.06
N ALA A 77 -0.65 5.56 4.01
CA ALA A 77 -0.61 4.10 4.02
C ALA A 77 0.82 3.56 4.23
N VAL A 78 1.82 4.00 3.46
CA VAL A 78 3.19 3.43 3.56
C VAL A 78 3.98 3.90 4.77
N THR A 79 3.61 5.05 5.36
CA THR A 79 4.23 5.57 6.60
C THR A 79 3.55 5.04 7.86
N ASN A 80 2.40 4.38 7.73
CA ASN A 80 1.77 3.67 8.82
C ASN A 80 2.63 2.46 9.24
N SER A 81 2.92 2.34 10.53
CA SER A 81 3.83 1.30 11.06
C SER A 81 3.30 -0.11 10.81
N LEU A 82 2.01 -0.35 11.04
CA LEU A 82 1.38 -1.66 10.80
C LEU A 82 1.43 -2.03 9.32
N PHE A 83 1.05 -1.09 8.45
CA PHE A 83 1.07 -1.28 7.00
C PHE A 83 2.49 -1.60 6.52
N ASN A 84 3.48 -0.84 6.99
CA ASN A 84 4.88 -1.01 6.63
C ASN A 84 5.42 -2.38 7.08
N THR A 85 5.14 -2.80 8.32
CA THR A 85 5.51 -4.12 8.85
C THR A 85 4.92 -5.26 8.02
N VAL A 86 3.64 -5.15 7.63
CA VAL A 86 2.99 -6.16 6.78
C VAL A 86 3.62 -6.19 5.39
N LEU A 87 3.92 -5.02 4.79
CA LEU A 87 4.63 -4.99 3.50
C LEU A 87 6.00 -5.65 3.58
N GLN A 88 6.80 -5.32 4.59
CA GLN A 88 8.12 -5.95 4.79
C GLN A 88 7.98 -7.47 4.93
N THR A 89 6.97 -7.96 5.66
CA THR A 89 6.68 -9.40 5.76
C THR A 89 6.37 -10.01 4.39
N CYS A 90 5.53 -9.37 3.58
CA CYS A 90 5.21 -9.84 2.23
C CYS A 90 6.46 -9.88 1.34
N PHE A 91 7.34 -8.87 1.41
CA PHE A 91 8.61 -8.85 0.67
C PHE A 91 9.56 -9.97 1.13
N ILE A 92 9.66 -10.20 2.44
CA ILE A 92 10.44 -11.30 3.01
C ILE A 92 9.94 -12.64 2.46
N LEU A 93 8.64 -12.89 2.53
CA LEU A 93 8.04 -14.14 2.06
C LEU A 93 8.17 -14.33 0.55
N GLN A 94 8.05 -13.25 -0.23
CA GLN A 94 8.09 -13.30 -1.69
C GLN A 94 9.49 -13.54 -2.26
N PHE A 95 10.52 -12.98 -1.63
CA PHE A 95 11.89 -12.99 -2.14
C PHE A 95 12.87 -13.75 -1.22
N ASP A 96 12.36 -14.41 -0.18
CA ASP A 96 13.14 -15.15 0.82
C ASP A 96 14.29 -14.30 1.41
N LEU A 97 14.00 -13.02 1.71
CA LEU A 97 15.03 -12.01 2.04
C LEU A 97 15.80 -12.30 3.34
N LEU A 98 15.32 -13.21 4.19
CA LEU A 98 16.04 -13.60 5.41
C LEU A 98 17.14 -14.62 5.12
N ARG A 99 16.95 -15.47 4.11
CA ARG A 99 17.97 -16.43 3.67
C ARG A 99 18.83 -15.85 2.56
N THR A 100 18.26 -14.97 1.74
CA THR A 100 18.91 -14.35 0.58
C THR A 100 18.81 -12.80 0.68
N PRO A 101 19.49 -12.18 1.66
CA PRO A 101 19.36 -10.74 1.91
C PRO A 101 19.95 -9.87 0.80
N HIS A 102 20.89 -10.42 0.04
CA HIS A 102 21.51 -9.76 -1.09
C HIS A 102 20.90 -10.30 -2.38
N LEU A 103 19.95 -9.55 -2.92
CA LEU A 103 19.40 -9.88 -4.24
C LEU A 103 20.37 -9.40 -5.33
N ASP A 104 20.69 -10.28 -6.28
CA ASP A 104 21.47 -9.92 -7.49
C ASP A 104 20.72 -8.98 -8.45
N HIS A 105 19.44 -8.73 -8.16
CA HIS A 105 18.54 -7.89 -8.93
C HIS A 105 17.62 -7.09 -8.01
N THR A 106 17.01 -6.01 -8.53
CA THR A 106 16.04 -5.22 -7.76
C THR A 106 14.74 -6.01 -7.63
N ALA A 107 14.35 -6.40 -6.41
CA ALA A 107 13.00 -6.91 -6.14
C ALA A 107 11.97 -5.81 -6.38
N VAL A 108 11.05 -6.04 -7.32
CA VAL A 108 9.98 -5.10 -7.64
C VAL A 108 8.63 -5.81 -7.54
N VAL A 109 7.69 -5.19 -6.84
CA VAL A 109 6.31 -5.68 -6.68
C VAL A 109 5.34 -4.57 -7.01
N LEU A 110 4.30 -4.88 -7.79
CA LEU A 110 3.12 -4.04 -7.94
C LEU A 110 2.14 -4.33 -6.80
N ILE A 111 1.78 -3.28 -6.07
CA ILE A 111 0.81 -3.31 -4.99
C ILE A 111 -0.42 -2.54 -5.45
N ASP A 112 -1.56 -3.22 -5.49
CA ASP A 112 -2.84 -2.57 -5.82
C ASP A 112 -3.55 -2.15 -4.52
N LEU A 113 -3.79 -0.84 -4.36
CA LEU A 113 -4.56 -0.28 -3.26
C LEU A 113 -5.91 0.23 -3.74
N ALA A 114 -6.93 -0.02 -2.94
CA ALA A 114 -8.28 0.48 -3.16
C ALA A 114 -8.84 1.21 -1.93
N ILE A 115 -9.85 2.03 -2.18
CA ILE A 115 -10.76 2.54 -1.14
C ILE A 115 -12.00 1.65 -1.16
N GLU A 116 -12.24 0.94 -0.08
CA GLU A 116 -13.46 0.14 0.09
C GLU A 116 -14.39 0.76 1.14
N PRO A 117 -15.71 0.60 1.03
CA PRO A 117 -16.66 1.06 2.04
C PRO A 117 -16.33 0.52 3.43
N ALA A 118 -16.22 1.43 4.40
CA ALA A 118 -16.03 1.13 5.82
C ALA A 118 -17.12 0.21 6.38
N ASP A 119 -18.36 0.41 5.94
CA ASP A 119 -19.49 -0.47 6.25
C ASP A 119 -19.62 -1.53 5.16
N PHE A 120 -19.51 -2.80 5.56
CA PHE A 120 -19.63 -3.93 4.65
C PHE A 120 -21.00 -4.00 3.97
N ARG A 121 -22.05 -3.46 4.58
CA ARG A 121 -23.39 -3.39 3.96
C ARG A 121 -23.39 -2.47 2.74
N ASP A 122 -22.64 -1.38 2.79
CA ASP A 122 -22.48 -0.48 1.65
C ASP A 122 -21.67 -1.16 0.54
N PHE A 123 -20.66 -1.97 0.89
CA PHE A 123 -19.98 -2.83 -0.09
C PHE A 123 -20.97 -3.74 -0.81
N CYS A 124 -21.79 -4.50 -0.07
CA CYS A 124 -22.79 -5.40 -0.65
C CYS A 124 -23.77 -4.67 -1.57
N ARG A 125 -24.24 -3.48 -1.19
CA ARG A 125 -25.14 -2.65 -2.01
C ARG A 125 -24.50 -2.23 -3.33
N ILE A 126 -23.27 -1.69 -3.27
CA ILE A 126 -22.55 -1.24 -4.45
C ILE A 126 -22.29 -2.42 -5.40
N PHE A 127 -21.78 -3.52 -4.84
CA PHE A 127 -21.42 -4.72 -5.59
C PHE A 127 -22.64 -5.35 -6.28
N THR A 128 -23.80 -5.38 -5.60
CA THR A 128 -25.03 -5.96 -6.17
C THR A 128 -25.85 -4.99 -7.04
N GLY A 129 -25.35 -3.77 -7.27
CA GLY A 129 -26.04 -2.76 -8.08
C GLY A 129 -27.25 -2.13 -7.41
N GLN A 130 -27.38 -2.23 -6.08
CA GLN A 130 -28.47 -1.58 -5.34
C GLN A 130 -28.27 -0.05 -5.27
N PRO A 131 -29.36 0.74 -5.19
CA PRO A 131 -29.28 2.18 -5.02
C PRO A 131 -28.51 2.56 -3.75
N LEU A 132 -27.62 3.55 -3.87
CA LEU A 132 -26.99 4.20 -2.72
C LEU A 132 -27.88 5.37 -2.29
N GLY A 133 -28.05 5.56 -0.98
CA GLY A 133 -28.68 6.79 -0.47
C GLY A 133 -27.82 8.03 -0.73
N GLU A 134 -28.32 9.21 -0.38
CA GLU A 134 -27.62 10.50 -0.56
C GLU A 134 -26.40 10.66 0.37
N LYS A 135 -26.22 9.76 1.34
CA LYS A 135 -25.15 9.84 2.33
C LYS A 135 -23.79 9.57 1.67
N LYS A 136 -22.82 10.46 1.93
CA LYS A 136 -21.41 10.20 1.60
C LYS A 136 -20.93 8.93 2.31
N ILE A 137 -20.30 8.04 1.55
CA ILE A 137 -19.78 6.78 2.06
C ILE A 137 -18.35 7.00 2.55
N THR A 138 -18.11 6.68 3.83
CA THR A 138 -16.76 6.59 4.37
C THR A 138 -16.13 5.30 3.85
N GLY A 139 -14.97 5.42 3.24
CA GLY A 139 -14.14 4.30 2.81
C GLY A 139 -12.89 4.14 3.67
N MET A 140 -12.15 3.07 3.41
CA MET A 140 -10.90 2.73 4.07
C MET A 140 -9.91 2.13 3.07
N VAL A 141 -8.61 2.35 3.34
CA VAL A 141 -7.51 1.79 2.57
C VAL A 141 -7.57 0.27 2.64
N GLN A 142 -7.41 -0.39 1.50
CA GLN A 142 -7.26 -1.84 1.44
C GLN A 142 -6.21 -2.23 0.41
N ILE A 143 -5.46 -3.29 0.71
CA ILE A 143 -4.56 -3.92 -0.25
C ILE A 143 -5.31 -5.03 -0.99
N ASN A 144 -5.38 -4.94 -2.31
CA ASN A 144 -6.04 -5.96 -3.12
C ASN A 144 -5.09 -7.05 -3.58
N SER A 145 -3.87 -6.66 -3.97
CA SER A 145 -2.88 -7.58 -4.51
C SER A 145 -1.44 -7.17 -4.21
N PHE A 146 -0.57 -8.17 -4.22
CA PHE A 146 0.89 -8.07 -4.10
C PHE A 146 1.49 -8.92 -5.22
N LEU A 147 1.82 -8.30 -6.35
CA LEU A 147 2.18 -8.97 -7.60
C LEU A 147 3.67 -8.75 -7.91
N PRO A 148 4.54 -9.76 -7.75
CA PRO A 148 5.94 -9.62 -8.12
C PRO A 148 6.07 -9.43 -9.63
N TYR A 149 6.99 -8.56 -10.05
CA TYR A 149 7.35 -8.46 -11.46
C TYR A 149 8.15 -9.68 -11.88
N THR A 150 7.91 -10.15 -13.11
CA THR A 150 8.78 -11.15 -13.73
C THR A 150 10.18 -10.58 -13.92
N ALA A 151 11.18 -11.46 -14.07
CA ALA A 151 12.55 -11.04 -14.33
C ALA A 151 12.63 -10.11 -15.56
N ASP A 152 11.86 -10.38 -16.61
CA ASP A 152 11.79 -9.57 -17.84
C ASP A 152 11.13 -8.20 -17.61
N GLN A 153 10.07 -8.15 -16.79
CA GLN A 153 9.42 -6.89 -16.42
C GLN A 153 10.33 -6.03 -15.54
N ALA A 154 11.01 -6.65 -14.57
CA ALA A 154 12.01 -5.99 -13.74
C ALA A 154 13.19 -5.50 -14.60
N ALA A 155 13.60 -6.28 -15.60
CA ALA A 155 14.65 -5.94 -16.56
C ALA A 155 14.28 -4.74 -17.44
N ALA A 156 13.05 -4.69 -17.96
CA ALA A 156 12.58 -3.58 -18.79
C ALA A 156 12.48 -2.24 -18.03
N LEU A 157 12.27 -2.29 -16.71
CA LEU A 157 12.13 -1.12 -15.83
C LEU A 157 13.46 -0.66 -15.20
N LEU A 158 14.57 -1.32 -15.58
CA LEU A 158 15.86 -1.25 -14.92
C LEU A 158 16.43 0.15 -14.72
N PRO A 159 16.47 1.08 -15.68
CA PRO A 159 17.24 2.31 -15.48
C PRO A 159 16.65 3.20 -14.38
N THR A 160 15.33 3.41 -14.40
CA THR A 160 14.66 4.35 -13.50
C THR A 160 14.47 3.76 -12.11
N LYS A 161 14.05 2.50 -12.00
CA LYS A 161 13.81 1.87 -10.69
C LYS A 161 15.11 1.54 -9.98
N ARG A 162 16.15 1.12 -10.71
CA ARG A 162 17.49 0.91 -10.14
C ARG A 162 18.12 2.23 -9.67
N ALA A 163 17.84 3.36 -10.33
CA ALA A 163 18.29 4.67 -9.86
C ALA A 163 17.64 5.07 -8.53
N VAL A 164 16.33 4.86 -8.36
CA VAL A 164 15.62 5.08 -7.09
C VAL A 164 16.19 4.17 -5.99
N TRP A 165 16.35 2.87 -6.30
CA TRP A 165 16.92 1.90 -5.38
C TRP A 165 18.33 2.28 -4.92
N ARG A 166 19.26 2.56 -5.86
CA ARG A 166 20.66 2.93 -5.55
C ARG A 166 20.71 4.17 -4.68
N ARG A 167 19.96 5.20 -5.06
CA ARG A 167 19.95 6.46 -4.32
C ARG A 167 19.41 6.29 -2.91
N PHE A 168 18.37 5.48 -2.73
CA PHE A 168 17.86 5.19 -1.39
C PHE A 168 18.90 4.44 -0.55
N LYS A 169 19.58 3.43 -1.13
CA LYS A 169 20.70 2.73 -0.47
C LYS A 169 21.80 3.71 -0.02
N ASP A 170 22.14 4.70 -0.84
CA ASP A 170 23.15 5.72 -0.50
C ASP A 170 22.72 6.64 0.66
N THR A 171 21.42 6.75 0.95
CA THR A 171 20.90 7.53 2.10
C THR A 171 20.78 6.73 3.38
N LEU A 172 20.99 5.40 3.34
CA LEU A 172 20.81 4.58 4.53
C LEU A 172 21.90 4.86 5.57
N PRO A 173 21.55 4.92 6.86
CA PRO A 173 22.53 4.95 7.93
C PRO A 173 23.47 3.73 7.86
N PHE A 174 24.69 3.86 8.39
CA PHE A 174 25.70 2.80 8.36
C PHE A 174 25.18 1.44 8.85
N ASN A 175 24.34 1.42 9.88
CA ASN A 175 23.77 0.20 10.46
C ASN A 175 22.67 -0.45 9.60
N CYS A 176 22.20 0.21 8.54
CA CYS A 176 21.22 -0.31 7.59
C CYS A 176 21.83 -0.52 6.19
N ALA A 177 23.11 -0.22 5.99
CA ALA A 177 23.75 -0.22 4.67
C ALA A 177 23.73 -1.60 3.99
N GLN A 178 23.71 -2.69 4.76
CA GLN A 178 23.62 -4.05 4.24
C GLN A 178 22.19 -4.59 4.14
N SER A 179 21.21 -3.91 4.74
CA SER A 179 19.82 -4.37 4.74
C SER A 179 19.24 -4.45 3.33
N PRO A 180 18.38 -5.45 3.04
CA PRO A 180 17.71 -5.55 1.76
C PRO A 180 16.81 -4.34 1.51
N VAL A 181 16.76 -3.88 0.26
CA VAL A 181 15.80 -2.87 -0.18
C VAL A 181 15.03 -3.42 -1.36
N ALA A 182 13.71 -3.42 -1.24
CA ALA A 182 12.80 -3.76 -2.33
C ALA A 182 12.13 -2.49 -2.88
N ILE A 183 11.50 -2.60 -4.05
CA ILE A 183 10.73 -1.53 -4.67
C ILE A 183 9.25 -1.94 -4.72
N ALA A 184 8.40 -1.13 -4.11
CA ALA A 184 6.96 -1.20 -4.25
C ALA A 184 6.49 -0.19 -5.31
N GLU A 185 5.81 -0.69 -6.34
CA GLU A 185 5.04 0.11 -7.28
C GLU A 185 3.59 0.13 -6.78
N ILE A 186 3.18 1.22 -6.14
CA ILE A 186 1.85 1.33 -5.56
C ILE A 186 0.90 1.94 -6.58
N ALA A 187 -0.11 1.18 -6.99
CA ALA A 187 -1.15 1.62 -7.89
C ALA A 187 -2.47 1.84 -7.15
N ASN A 188 -3.26 2.81 -7.63
CA ASN A 188 -4.64 3.02 -7.18
C ASN A 188 -5.50 3.50 -8.36
N GLY A 189 -6.73 2.98 -8.42
CA GLY A 189 -7.81 3.51 -9.26
C GLY A 189 -7.70 3.14 -10.74
N GLU A 190 -8.65 3.65 -11.53
CA GLU A 190 -8.80 3.28 -12.95
C GLU A 190 -7.61 3.72 -13.83
N ASN A 191 -7.03 4.88 -13.52
CA ASN A 191 -5.92 5.44 -14.30
C ASN A 191 -4.55 4.86 -13.91
N ARG A 192 -4.50 3.88 -13.00
CA ARG A 192 -3.28 3.21 -12.52
C ARG A 192 -2.13 4.18 -12.26
N GLN A 193 -2.42 5.30 -11.59
CA GLN A 193 -1.36 6.19 -11.15
C GLN A 193 -0.45 5.40 -10.21
N GLN A 194 0.83 5.33 -10.56
CA GLN A 194 1.82 4.54 -9.84
C GLN A 194 2.76 5.44 -9.04
N MET A 195 3.05 5.00 -7.82
CA MET A 195 4.07 5.59 -6.96
C MET A 195 5.16 4.56 -6.69
N THR A 196 6.41 4.92 -6.97
CA THR A 196 7.57 4.11 -6.61
C THR A 196 7.98 4.41 -5.19
N VAL A 197 7.95 3.39 -4.33
CA VAL A 197 8.33 3.50 -2.92
C VAL A 197 9.41 2.46 -2.63
N PRO A 198 10.64 2.87 -2.26
CA PRO A 198 11.62 1.93 -1.74
C PRO A 198 11.18 1.44 -0.35
N ILE A 199 11.28 0.14 -0.12
CA ILE A 199 10.96 -0.51 1.15
C ILE A 199 12.24 -1.08 1.71
N LEU A 200 12.71 -0.51 2.82
CA LEU A 200 13.79 -1.08 3.62
C LEU A 200 13.24 -2.27 4.39
N VAL A 201 13.84 -3.44 4.21
CA VAL A 201 13.51 -4.64 4.99
C VAL A 201 14.52 -4.75 6.11
N VAL A 202 14.06 -4.61 7.36
CA VAL A 202 14.96 -4.57 8.53
C VAL A 202 15.10 -5.93 9.20
N ASP A 203 16.26 -6.14 9.81
CA ASP A 203 16.64 -7.40 10.44
C ASP A 203 15.80 -7.75 11.68
N GLU A 204 15.09 -6.79 12.29
CA GLU A 204 14.17 -7.05 13.41
C GLU A 204 13.06 -8.05 13.05
N MET A 205 12.72 -8.17 11.77
CA MET A 205 11.79 -9.19 11.30
C MET A 205 12.36 -10.60 11.44
N GLN A 206 13.69 -10.78 11.50
CA GLN A 206 14.32 -12.08 11.71
C GLN A 206 13.86 -12.74 13.00
N GLU A 207 13.58 -11.98 14.08
CA GLU A 207 13.10 -12.56 15.34
C GLU A 207 11.76 -13.32 15.17
N ILE A 208 10.86 -12.78 14.34
CA ILE A 208 9.56 -13.40 14.04
C ILE A 208 9.76 -14.73 13.29
N PHE A 209 10.73 -14.78 12.37
CA PHE A 209 11.01 -15.94 11.52
C PHE A 209 12.02 -16.93 12.10
N ASN A 210 12.77 -16.53 13.13
CA ASN A 210 13.66 -17.42 13.90
C ASN A 210 12.89 -18.30 14.89
N ALA A 211 11.62 -17.99 15.17
CA ALA A 211 10.71 -18.88 15.88
C ALA A 211 10.46 -20.17 15.06
N SER A 212 10.18 -21.30 15.72
CA SER A 212 9.83 -22.54 15.01
C SER A 212 8.45 -22.42 14.34
N PRO A 213 8.28 -22.84 13.07
CA PRO A 213 7.00 -22.82 12.39
C PRO A 213 5.96 -23.78 13.04
N PRO A 214 4.65 -23.59 12.81
CA PRO A 214 4.05 -22.62 11.90
C PRO A 214 4.01 -21.19 12.47
N TRP A 215 4.44 -20.22 11.66
CA TRP A 215 4.32 -18.81 12.00
C TRP A 215 2.90 -18.32 11.73
N THR A 216 2.34 -17.54 12.66
CA THR A 216 0.98 -17.03 12.57
C THR A 216 0.91 -15.56 12.97
N TRP A 217 0.14 -14.76 12.24
CA TRP A 217 -0.35 -13.48 12.76
C TRP A 217 -1.37 -13.75 13.87
N LYS A 218 -1.22 -13.06 14.99
CA LYS A 218 -2.24 -13.03 16.04
C LYS A 218 -3.18 -11.88 15.76
N MET A 219 -4.43 -12.16 15.41
CA MET A 219 -5.47 -11.14 15.29
C MET A 219 -6.16 -10.93 16.63
N PRO A 220 -5.82 -9.86 17.39
CA PRO A 220 -6.58 -9.53 18.58
C PRO A 220 -8.03 -9.17 18.21
N ASN A 221 -8.97 -9.52 19.08
CA ASN A 221 -10.39 -9.15 18.97
C ASN A 221 -11.10 -9.63 17.69
N PHE A 222 -10.67 -10.76 17.10
CA PHE A 222 -11.35 -11.35 15.93
C PHE A 222 -12.84 -11.63 16.20
N HIS A 223 -13.19 -11.95 17.44
CA HIS A 223 -14.58 -12.03 17.88
C HIS A 223 -14.84 -10.96 18.96
N PRO A 224 -15.59 -9.89 18.65
CA PRO A 224 -15.73 -8.71 19.50
C PRO A 224 -16.43 -8.99 20.84
N ILE A 225 -17.13 -10.13 20.97
CA ILE A 225 -17.85 -10.52 22.19
C ILE A 225 -17.02 -11.47 23.07
N THR A 226 -16.14 -12.29 22.48
CA THR A 226 -15.40 -13.33 23.24
C THR A 226 -13.94 -12.96 23.44
N GLY A 227 -13.44 -11.90 22.78
CA GLY A 227 -12.02 -11.56 22.79
C GLY A 227 -11.14 -12.62 22.11
N ALA A 228 -11.75 -13.53 21.33
CA ALA A 228 -11.01 -14.63 20.70
C ALA A 228 -9.92 -14.09 19.76
N VAL A 229 -8.72 -14.65 19.90
CA VAL A 229 -7.59 -14.41 19.01
C VAL A 229 -7.66 -15.44 17.88
N MET A 230 -7.60 -14.97 16.63
CA MET A 230 -7.47 -15.86 15.48
C MET A 230 -6.00 -15.95 15.07
N ASP A 231 -5.55 -17.19 14.85
CA ASP A 231 -4.25 -17.48 14.27
C ASP A 231 -4.39 -17.53 12.75
N MET A 232 -3.80 -16.52 12.08
CA MET A 232 -3.77 -16.50 10.62
C MET A 232 -2.40 -16.95 10.11
N PRO A 233 -2.33 -17.82 9.08
CA PRO A 233 -1.06 -18.26 8.52
C PRO A 233 -0.20 -17.08 8.04
N LEU A 234 1.09 -17.07 8.40
CA LEU A 234 2.07 -16.10 7.92
C LEU A 234 2.44 -16.38 6.45
N THR A 235 1.49 -16.12 5.56
CA THR A 235 1.63 -16.18 4.10
C THR A 235 1.41 -14.79 3.52
N ILE A 236 1.75 -14.54 2.25
CA ILE A 236 1.45 -13.24 1.61
C ILE A 236 -0.06 -12.95 1.67
N ALA A 237 -0.89 -13.95 1.36
CA ALA A 237 -2.34 -13.88 1.45
C ALA A 237 -2.84 -13.54 2.87
N GLY A 238 -2.38 -14.30 3.87
CA GLY A 238 -2.77 -14.08 5.27
C GLY A 238 -2.26 -12.75 5.83
N SER A 239 -1.11 -12.26 5.37
CA SER A 239 -0.55 -10.96 5.78
C SER A 239 -1.37 -9.80 5.22
N MET A 240 -1.80 -9.89 3.96
CA MET A 240 -2.73 -8.92 3.36
C MET A 240 -4.09 -8.93 4.07
N GLU A 241 -4.65 -10.11 4.34
CA GLU A 241 -5.93 -10.24 5.06
C GLU A 241 -5.85 -9.70 6.49
N TYR A 242 -4.71 -9.90 7.16
CA TYR A 242 -4.45 -9.38 8.51
C TYR A 242 -4.53 -7.85 8.52
N LEU A 243 -3.78 -7.19 7.63
CA LEU A 243 -3.79 -5.75 7.46
C LEU A 243 -5.19 -5.22 7.11
N ASN A 244 -5.83 -5.82 6.12
CA ASN A 244 -7.15 -5.39 5.65
C ASN A 244 -8.20 -5.49 6.76
N SER A 245 -8.16 -6.56 7.54
CA SER A 245 -9.07 -6.79 8.67
C SER A 245 -8.80 -5.83 9.83
N TYR A 246 -7.53 -5.54 10.13
CA TYR A 246 -7.17 -4.55 11.14
C TYR A 246 -7.68 -3.16 10.76
N ILE A 247 -7.45 -2.72 9.51
CA ILE A 247 -7.97 -1.45 9.00
C ILE A 247 -9.51 -1.42 9.07
N ARG A 248 -10.17 -2.54 8.78
CA ARG A 248 -11.63 -2.67 8.91
C ARG A 248 -12.11 -2.43 10.33
N GLY A 249 -11.41 -3.03 11.30
CA GLY A 249 -11.72 -2.96 12.71
C GLY A 249 -11.46 -1.60 13.36
N ASP A 250 -10.61 -0.75 12.76
CA ASP A 250 -10.31 0.60 13.26
C ASP A 250 -11.46 1.59 13.04
N ALA A 251 -12.64 1.35 13.63
CA ALA A 251 -13.82 2.18 13.43
C ALA A 251 -13.63 3.64 13.90
N ALA A 252 -12.72 3.87 14.85
CA ALA A 252 -12.39 5.18 15.40
C ALA A 252 -11.38 5.97 14.53
N ASN A 253 -10.85 5.36 13.45
CA ASN A 253 -9.86 5.96 12.56
C ASN A 253 -8.54 6.34 13.27
N GLU A 254 -8.12 5.58 14.28
CA GLU A 254 -6.91 5.82 15.07
C GLU A 254 -5.63 5.66 14.24
N ILE A 255 -5.68 4.83 13.17
CA ILE A 255 -4.53 4.64 12.28
C ILE A 255 -4.60 5.51 11.01
N PHE A 256 -5.59 6.39 10.91
CA PHE A 256 -5.78 7.38 9.84
C PHE A 256 -5.85 6.81 8.42
N LEU A 257 -6.40 5.59 8.27
CA LEU A 257 -6.54 4.90 6.99
C LEU A 257 -7.99 4.93 6.45
N ARG A 258 -8.81 5.90 6.89
CA ARG A 258 -10.17 6.15 6.37
C ARG A 258 -10.27 7.47 5.63
N THR A 259 -11.06 7.49 4.57
CA THR A 259 -11.30 8.67 3.72
C THR A 259 -12.66 8.60 3.04
N ALA A 260 -13.16 9.68 2.44
CA ALA A 260 -14.40 9.63 1.68
C ALA A 260 -14.20 8.85 0.37
N MET A 261 -15.17 7.99 0.02
CA MET A 261 -15.13 7.29 -1.27
C MET A 261 -15.37 8.24 -2.44
N ARG A 262 -14.60 8.08 -3.51
CA ARG A 262 -14.78 8.80 -4.78
C ARG A 262 -15.73 8.01 -5.69
N PRO A 263 -16.38 8.68 -6.67
CA PRO A 263 -17.19 7.99 -7.68
C PRO A 263 -16.43 6.88 -8.41
N SER A 264 -15.13 7.05 -8.66
CA SER A 264 -14.27 6.03 -9.27
C SER A 264 -14.08 4.79 -8.38
N ASP A 265 -14.03 4.96 -7.06
CA ASP A 265 -13.87 3.84 -6.12
C ASP A 265 -15.15 2.99 -6.12
N ILE A 266 -16.31 3.66 -6.09
CA ILE A 266 -17.63 3.02 -6.19
C ILE A 266 -17.77 2.28 -7.53
N LYS A 267 -17.30 2.89 -8.63
CA LYS A 267 -17.37 2.31 -9.96
C LYS A 267 -16.61 0.98 -10.05
N ILE A 268 -15.40 0.88 -9.49
CA ILE A 268 -14.61 -0.36 -9.50
C ILE A 268 -15.37 -1.51 -8.83
N ILE A 269 -16.00 -1.26 -7.67
CA ILE A 269 -16.76 -2.28 -6.94
C ILE A 269 -18.01 -2.70 -7.72
N ARG A 270 -18.69 -1.72 -8.35
CA ARG A 270 -19.86 -1.99 -9.20
C ARG A 270 -19.48 -2.81 -10.44
N ASP A 271 -18.40 -2.44 -11.10
CA ASP A 271 -17.86 -3.16 -12.27
C ASP A 271 -17.46 -4.60 -11.88
N ALA A 272 -16.87 -4.79 -10.69
CA ALA A 272 -16.56 -6.11 -10.17
C ALA A 272 -17.80 -6.99 -10.02
N GLY A 273 -18.88 -6.43 -9.45
CA GLY A 273 -20.15 -7.12 -9.27
C GLY A 273 -20.93 -7.36 -10.57
N ALA A 274 -20.76 -6.51 -11.57
CA ALA A 274 -21.28 -6.68 -12.92
C ALA A 274 -20.46 -7.67 -13.77
N GLY A 275 -19.38 -8.24 -13.25
CA GLY A 275 -18.55 -9.20 -13.97
C GLY A 275 -17.60 -8.58 -15.01
N SER A 276 -17.27 -7.29 -14.89
CA SER A 276 -16.33 -6.61 -15.80
C SER A 276 -14.94 -7.27 -15.79
N ASP A 277 -14.32 -7.44 -16.96
CA ASP A 277 -12.95 -7.95 -17.13
C ASP A 277 -11.87 -6.86 -16.99
N SER A 278 -12.23 -5.67 -16.48
CA SER A 278 -11.20 -4.68 -16.15
C SER A 278 -10.26 -5.23 -15.07
N PHE A 279 -8.97 -4.88 -15.16
CA PHE A 279 -7.94 -5.34 -14.23
C PHE A 279 -8.33 -5.14 -12.76
N ASN A 280 -8.83 -3.95 -12.41
CA ASN A 280 -9.21 -3.63 -11.03
C ASN A 280 -10.42 -4.47 -10.56
N ALA A 281 -11.38 -4.74 -11.45
CA ALA A 281 -12.53 -5.58 -11.15
C ALA A 281 -12.12 -7.04 -10.93
N MET A 282 -11.21 -7.57 -11.76
CA MET A 282 -10.64 -8.92 -11.58
C MET A 282 -9.88 -9.04 -10.25
N ILE A 283 -8.97 -8.11 -9.99
CA ILE A 283 -8.16 -8.10 -8.76
C ILE A 283 -9.03 -7.99 -7.50
N LEU A 284 -10.10 -7.19 -7.53
CA LEU A 284 -11.07 -7.14 -6.44
C LEU A 284 -11.81 -8.48 -6.27
N ARG A 285 -12.24 -9.13 -7.35
CA ARG A 285 -12.88 -10.47 -7.26
C ARG A 285 -11.91 -11.52 -6.72
N ASP A 286 -10.64 -11.49 -7.11
CA ASP A 286 -9.61 -12.39 -6.59
C ASP A 286 -9.40 -12.18 -5.08
N LYS A 287 -9.37 -10.91 -4.63
CA LYS A 287 -9.37 -10.57 -3.21
C LYS A 287 -10.58 -11.16 -2.50
N MET A 288 -11.78 -11.02 -3.08
CA MET A 288 -13.01 -11.53 -2.48
C MET A 288 -12.97 -13.05 -2.27
N GLN A 289 -12.39 -13.81 -3.19
CA GLN A 289 -12.23 -15.27 -3.02
C GLN A 289 -11.25 -15.62 -1.89
N ARG A 290 -10.25 -14.77 -1.66
CA ARG A 290 -9.19 -15.00 -0.68
C ARG A 290 -9.63 -14.68 0.75
N GLU A 291 -10.35 -13.57 0.96
CA GLU A 291 -10.60 -13.03 2.30
C GLU A 291 -11.93 -13.48 2.92
N ALA A 292 -11.89 -13.86 4.19
CA ALA A 292 -13.02 -14.45 4.90
C ALA A 292 -14.24 -13.52 5.00
N VAL A 293 -14.03 -12.20 5.06
CA VAL A 293 -15.10 -11.19 5.17
C VAL A 293 -16.10 -11.27 4.01
N PHE A 294 -15.68 -11.72 2.82
CA PHE A 294 -16.55 -11.81 1.65
C PHE A 294 -17.28 -13.14 1.52
N ARG A 295 -16.94 -14.17 2.31
CA ARG A 295 -17.58 -15.50 2.23
C ARG A 295 -19.11 -15.43 2.28
N PRO A 296 -19.76 -14.67 3.19
CA PRO A 296 -21.22 -14.60 3.22
C PRO A 296 -21.82 -14.06 1.92
N LEU A 297 -21.18 -13.05 1.31
CA LEU A 297 -21.62 -12.48 0.03
C LEU A 297 -21.44 -13.47 -1.11
N LEU A 298 -20.29 -14.14 -1.18
CA LEU A 298 -20.00 -15.14 -2.21
C LEU A 298 -20.93 -16.35 -2.12
N ASP A 299 -21.23 -16.83 -0.92
CA ASP A 299 -22.17 -17.93 -0.71
C ASP A 299 -23.60 -17.54 -1.08
N TRP A 300 -24.00 -16.30 -0.78
CA TRP A 300 -25.28 -15.76 -1.24
C TRP A 300 -25.37 -15.71 -2.77
N MET A 301 -24.30 -15.27 -3.45
CA MET A 301 -24.26 -15.22 -4.92
C MET A 301 -24.42 -16.60 -5.56
N LYS A 302 -23.77 -17.64 -5.01
CA LYS A 302 -23.87 -19.02 -5.50
C LYS A 302 -25.28 -19.60 -5.37
N ARG A 303 -26.06 -19.14 -4.39
CA ARG A 303 -27.43 -19.62 -4.12
C ARG A 303 -28.49 -18.85 -4.89
N ARG A 304 -28.14 -17.75 -5.56
CA ARG A 304 -29.09 -16.93 -6.30
C ARG A 304 -29.49 -17.69 -7.58
N PRO A 305 -30.80 -17.85 -7.87
CA PRO A 305 -31.23 -18.41 -9.14
C PRO A 305 -30.67 -17.55 -10.28
N ALA A 306 -30.17 -18.18 -11.35
CA ALA A 306 -29.87 -17.47 -12.57
C ALA A 306 -31.16 -16.76 -13.03
N ALA A 307 -31.09 -15.44 -13.21
CA ALA A 307 -32.17 -14.65 -13.76
C ALA A 307 -32.29 -14.91 -15.27
#